data_AF-A0A1H5DLU3-F1
#
_entry.id   AF-A0A1H5DLU3-F1
#
_cell.length_a   1.000
_cell.length_b   1.000
_cell.length_c   1.000
_cell.angle_alpha   90.00
_cell.angle_beta   90.00
_cell.angle_gamma   90.00
#
_symmetry.space_group_name_H-M   'P 1'
#
loop_
_entity.id
_entity.type
_entity.pdbx_description
1 polymer ?
#
loop_
_entity_poly.entity_id
_entity_poly.type
_entity_poly.pdbx_seq_one_letter_code
_entity_poly.pdbx_strand_id
1 'polypeptide(L)'
;MSPEDIVDVQVPPIIEKEEFDEVQAIMKSRAAQLKAPRFVNAPTLLGGVVFCADCGGAMTLRTSGKGEEYRYYTCCTAARQGKTGCRGRTVAMADLNELVVDHVERRLLEPSRLEEVLGGLLQRRQAHAGKEKDRIEELKRQAGDAEAKLTRLYEAIENGLAELDDPNLKGRIAELKRIRDAARADVERAEARDLNGAEITPETLVRFARLAREGLRRDDGTFRRSHVQKIVQRAEVGADQIVVRGSALRLFETLVASGGKCGVETAGIGVRSFVPRWLPGLNETANYEVSISLLPATPKPAKIRKRDRDRAEARRSAGDPKPSLRERAIALARQLGTVRTRDFSDIGVPRFYLARMCDEGLLIKVAYGRYRAAEREAA
;
A
#
# COMPACT_ATOMS: atom_id res chain seq x y z
N MET A 1 20.15 36.77 5.58
CA MET A 1 19.82 37.91 4.69
C MET A 1 19.27 38.98 5.58
N SER A 2 19.95 40.12 5.63
CA SER A 2 19.48 41.29 6.36
C SER A 2 18.24 41.83 5.63
N PRO A 3 17.21 42.32 6.34
CA PRO A 3 16.01 42.88 5.70
C PRO A 3 16.29 44.07 4.76
N GLU A 4 17.49 44.64 4.86
CA GLU A 4 18.00 45.76 4.04
C GLU A 4 18.38 45.36 2.60
N ASP A 5 18.46 44.05 2.29
CA ASP A 5 18.86 43.52 0.97
C ASP A 5 17.67 43.07 0.09
N ILE A 6 16.41 43.31 0.53
CA ILE A 6 15.21 42.90 -0.21
C ILE A 6 14.68 44.09 -0.99
N VAL A 7 14.81 44.05 -2.33
CA VAL A 7 14.22 45.04 -3.24
C VAL A 7 12.86 44.52 -3.72
N ASP A 8 11.78 45.11 -3.22
CA ASP A 8 10.42 44.79 -3.65
C ASP A 8 10.15 45.41 -5.04
N VAL A 9 10.03 44.55 -6.06
CA VAL A 9 9.67 44.95 -7.43
C VAL A 9 8.23 44.56 -7.69
N GLN A 10 7.40 45.53 -8.09
CA GLN A 10 6.01 45.29 -8.51
C GLN A 10 5.99 44.58 -9.87
N VAL A 11 5.62 43.31 -9.87
CA VAL A 11 5.48 42.48 -11.09
C VAL A 11 4.03 42.01 -11.19
N PRO A 12 3.41 42.02 -12.39
CA PRO A 12 2.09 41.46 -12.59
C PRO A 12 2.04 39.98 -12.12
N PRO A 13 1.02 39.59 -11.34
CA PRO A 13 0.92 38.22 -10.84
C PRO A 13 0.70 37.27 -12.02
N ILE A 14 1.57 36.26 -12.13
CA ILE A 14 1.48 35.19 -13.14
C ILE A 14 0.49 34.10 -12.67
N ILE A 15 0.35 33.94 -11.35
CA ILE A 15 -0.46 32.91 -10.71
C ILE A 15 -1.25 33.57 -9.57
N GLU A 16 -2.50 33.14 -9.37
CA GLU A 16 -3.33 33.59 -8.28
C GLU A 16 -2.73 33.21 -6.92
N LYS A 17 -2.88 34.09 -5.93
CA LYS A 17 -2.26 33.91 -4.60
C LYS A 17 -2.73 32.62 -3.91
N GLU A 18 -3.99 32.25 -4.13
CA GLU A 18 -4.60 31.04 -3.58
C GLU A 18 -3.95 29.78 -4.17
N GLU A 19 -3.71 29.75 -5.49
CA GLU A 19 -3.02 28.65 -6.16
C GLU A 19 -1.55 28.54 -5.71
N PHE A 20 -0.87 29.68 -5.53
CA PHE A 20 0.48 29.71 -4.98
C PHE A 20 0.54 29.14 -3.54
N ASP A 21 -0.37 29.58 -2.67
CA ASP A 21 -0.44 29.12 -1.28
C ASP A 21 -0.75 27.61 -1.20
N GLU A 22 -1.59 27.09 -2.10
CA GLU A 22 -1.87 25.65 -2.23
C GLU A 22 -0.62 24.85 -2.63
N VAL A 23 0.11 25.30 -3.63
CA VAL A 23 1.35 24.66 -4.08
C VAL A 23 2.39 24.69 -2.96
N GLN A 24 2.51 25.81 -2.24
CA GLN A 24 3.40 25.93 -1.08
C GLN A 24 3.01 24.97 0.06
N ALA A 25 1.72 24.78 0.32
CA ALA A 25 1.25 23.80 1.30
C ALA A 25 1.61 22.36 0.89
N ILE A 26 1.45 22.02 -0.39
CA ILE A 26 1.86 20.71 -0.93
C ILE A 26 3.38 20.53 -0.81
N MET A 27 4.17 21.53 -1.20
CA MET A 27 5.64 21.50 -1.11
C MET A 27 6.10 21.35 0.34
N LYS A 28 5.49 22.09 1.28
CA LYS A 28 5.77 21.94 2.73
C LYS A 28 5.45 20.54 3.23
N SER A 29 4.32 19.95 2.83
CA SER A 29 3.96 18.58 3.24
C SER A 29 4.92 17.50 2.70
N ARG A 30 5.60 17.79 1.59
CA ARG A 30 6.59 16.92 0.92
C ARG A 30 8.03 17.29 1.24
N ALA A 31 8.27 18.29 2.11
CA ALA A 31 9.58 18.82 2.36
C ALA A 31 10.57 17.74 2.83
N ALA A 32 11.79 17.78 2.29
CA ALA A 32 12.86 16.83 2.58
C ALA A 32 13.24 16.79 4.07
N GLN A 33 12.92 17.84 4.83
CA GLN A 33 13.11 17.89 6.28
C GLN A 33 12.07 17.07 7.07
N LEU A 34 10.86 16.87 6.52
CA LEU A 34 9.83 16.00 7.11
C LEU A 34 10.02 14.53 6.69
N LYS A 35 10.50 14.29 5.46
CA LYS A 35 10.84 12.96 4.94
C LYS A 35 12.16 13.01 4.18
N ALA A 36 13.22 12.47 4.80
CA ALA A 36 14.52 12.42 4.14
C ALA A 36 14.43 11.66 2.79
N PRO A 37 15.08 12.12 1.71
CA PRO A 37 15.01 11.49 0.38
C PRO A 37 15.35 9.99 0.38
N ARG A 38 16.21 9.56 1.31
CA ARG A 38 16.59 8.16 1.54
C ARG A 38 15.41 7.28 1.98
N PHE A 39 14.39 7.83 2.63
CA PHE A 39 13.17 7.12 3.00
C PHE A 39 12.10 7.13 1.90
N VAL A 40 12.17 8.11 1.00
CA VAL A 40 11.26 8.21 -0.17
C VAL A 40 11.72 7.24 -1.26
N ASN A 41 13.03 7.16 -1.50
CA ASN A 41 13.62 6.33 -2.56
C ASN A 41 14.02 4.91 -2.11
N ALA A 42 13.92 4.58 -0.81
CA ALA A 42 14.21 3.22 -0.35
C ALA A 42 13.13 2.24 -0.86
N PRO A 43 13.51 1.11 -1.47
CA PRO A 43 12.57 0.12 -2.03
C PRO A 43 11.83 -0.71 -0.96
N THR A 44 11.95 -0.35 0.32
CA THR A 44 11.37 -1.11 1.42
C THR A 44 9.86 -0.92 1.46
N LEU A 45 9.08 -1.98 1.26
CA LEU A 45 7.62 -1.91 1.14
C LEU A 45 6.93 -1.17 2.29
N LEU A 46 7.19 -1.58 3.53
CA LEU A 46 6.54 -1.01 4.72
C LEU A 46 7.39 0.08 5.42
N GLY A 47 8.42 0.60 4.76
CA GLY A 47 9.27 1.64 5.35
C GLY A 47 8.48 2.91 5.70
N GLY A 48 8.53 3.34 6.96
CA GLY A 48 7.87 4.57 7.42
C GLY A 48 6.39 4.42 7.81
N VAL A 49 5.79 3.24 7.66
CA VAL A 49 4.40 2.96 8.10
C VAL A 49 4.33 1.93 9.24
N VAL A 50 5.45 1.28 9.60
CA VAL A 50 5.49 0.28 10.68
C VAL A 50 5.85 0.90 12.02
N PHE A 51 5.06 0.61 13.03
CA PHE A 51 5.21 1.08 14.41
C PHE A 51 5.15 -0.09 15.39
N CYS A 52 5.78 0.07 16.54
CA CYS A 52 5.73 -0.91 17.62
C CYS A 52 4.48 -0.69 18.47
N ALA A 53 3.67 -1.72 18.69
CA ALA A 53 2.47 -1.61 19.52
C ALA A 53 2.78 -1.34 21.02
N ASP A 54 3.98 -1.73 21.52
CA ASP A 54 4.32 -1.57 22.94
C ASP A 54 4.69 -0.12 23.31
N CYS A 55 5.38 0.59 22.43
CA CYS A 55 5.88 1.94 22.71
C CYS A 55 5.36 3.01 21.74
N GLY A 56 4.55 2.64 20.75
CA GLY A 56 4.05 3.54 19.70
C GLY A 56 5.12 4.07 18.73
N GLY A 57 6.41 3.82 19.00
CA GLY A 57 7.54 4.31 18.23
C GLY A 57 7.69 3.61 16.88
N ALA A 58 8.30 4.30 15.90
CA ALA A 58 8.55 3.75 14.58
C ALA A 58 9.48 2.51 14.63
N MET A 59 9.35 1.60 13.68
CA MET A 59 10.29 0.51 13.46
C MET A 59 11.27 0.88 12.34
N THR A 60 12.55 0.57 12.53
CA THR A 60 13.62 0.78 11.55
C THR A 60 14.07 -0.55 10.95
N LEU A 61 14.52 -0.48 9.70
CA LEU A 61 15.12 -1.62 9.03
C LEU A 61 16.56 -1.80 9.54
N ARG A 62 16.92 -3.03 9.89
CA ARG A 62 18.30 -3.45 10.17
C ARG A 62 18.68 -4.60 9.26
N THR A 63 19.92 -4.60 8.80
CA THR A 63 20.51 -5.70 8.01
C THR A 63 21.53 -6.42 8.87
N SER A 64 21.49 -7.75 8.91
CA SER A 64 22.45 -8.57 9.64
C SER A 64 23.31 -9.38 8.66
N GLY A 65 24.63 -9.15 8.66
CA GLY A 65 25.60 -9.91 7.86
C GLY A 65 26.18 -9.17 6.65
N LYS A 66 27.12 -9.82 5.94
CA LYS A 66 27.74 -9.36 4.67
C LYS A 66 26.85 -9.70 3.46
N GLY A 67 25.57 -9.36 3.52
CA GLY A 67 24.64 -9.63 2.42
C GLY A 67 23.28 -8.99 2.62
N GLU A 68 22.55 -8.79 1.53
CA GLU A 68 21.17 -8.28 1.52
C GLU A 68 20.12 -9.26 2.08
N GLU A 69 20.53 -10.48 2.36
CA GLU A 69 19.67 -11.65 2.54
C GLU A 69 18.86 -11.63 3.85
N TYR A 70 19.34 -10.94 4.89
CA TYR A 70 18.67 -10.91 6.19
C TYR A 70 18.34 -9.49 6.66
N ARG A 71 17.15 -9.02 6.30
CA ARG A 71 16.58 -7.74 6.70
C ARG A 71 15.47 -7.91 7.74
N TYR A 72 15.50 -7.10 8.78
CA TYR A 72 14.53 -7.15 9.89
C TYR A 72 14.00 -5.77 10.23
N TYR A 73 12.71 -5.66 10.55
CA TYR A 73 12.15 -4.49 11.21
C TYR A 73 12.39 -4.58 12.71
N THR A 74 13.03 -3.58 13.30
CA THR A 74 13.32 -3.49 14.73
C THR A 74 12.78 -2.20 15.32
N CYS A 75 12.16 -2.27 16.50
CA CYS A 75 11.69 -1.09 17.23
C CYS A 75 12.81 -0.06 17.45
N CYS A 76 12.61 1.21 17.03
CA CYS A 76 13.61 2.27 17.19
C CYS A 76 13.89 2.62 18.65
N THR A 77 12.87 2.61 19.49
CA THR A 77 13.01 2.96 20.92
C THR A 77 13.89 1.94 21.63
N ALA A 78 13.62 0.64 21.45
CA ALA A 78 14.46 -0.42 22.01
C ALA A 78 15.87 -0.42 21.40
N ALA A 79 15.98 -0.08 20.11
CA ALA A 79 17.25 0.04 19.40
C ALA A 79 18.18 1.14 19.95
N ARG A 80 17.62 2.27 20.38
CA ARG A 80 18.38 3.45 20.85
C ARG A 80 18.54 3.49 22.37
N GLN A 81 17.47 3.16 23.09
CA GLN A 81 17.39 3.28 24.54
C GLN A 81 17.51 1.93 25.26
N GLY A 82 17.57 0.82 24.53
CA GLY A 82 17.64 -0.51 25.12
C GLY A 82 16.31 -0.97 25.74
N LYS A 83 16.38 -1.99 26.59
CA LYS A 83 15.20 -2.61 27.24
C LYS A 83 14.47 -1.69 28.22
N THR A 84 15.12 -0.62 28.68
CA THR A 84 14.53 0.40 29.54
C THR A 84 13.52 1.27 28.78
N GLY A 85 13.72 1.51 27.48
CA GLY A 85 12.80 2.31 26.67
C GLY A 85 11.64 1.50 26.07
N CYS A 86 11.89 0.25 25.66
CA CYS A 86 10.84 -0.66 25.19
C CYS A 86 11.35 -2.10 25.26
N ARG A 87 10.46 -3.07 25.50
CA ARG A 87 10.79 -4.51 25.42
C ARG A 87 11.45 -4.86 24.07
N GLY A 88 11.02 -4.16 23.03
CA GLY A 88 11.60 -4.21 21.70
C GLY A 88 11.17 -5.46 20.94
N ARG A 89 10.63 -5.26 19.74
CA ARG A 89 10.31 -6.35 18.81
C ARG A 89 11.20 -6.27 17.59
N THR A 90 11.56 -7.44 17.09
CA THR A 90 12.27 -7.63 15.83
C THR A 90 11.53 -8.70 15.04
N VAL A 91 11.17 -8.37 13.80
CA VAL A 91 10.43 -9.25 12.89
C VAL A 91 11.15 -9.27 11.54
N ALA A 92 11.19 -10.43 10.88
CA ALA A 92 11.77 -10.54 9.54
C ALA A 92 10.98 -9.69 8.54
N MET A 93 11.71 -9.03 7.63
CA MET A 93 11.10 -8.11 6.66
C MET A 93 10.17 -8.86 5.70
N ALA A 94 10.61 -10.03 5.21
CA ALA A 94 9.84 -10.85 4.27
C ALA A 94 8.51 -11.29 4.90
N ASP A 95 8.57 -11.90 6.09
CA ASP A 95 7.38 -12.39 6.80
C ASP A 95 6.38 -11.26 7.08
N LEU A 96 6.84 -10.10 7.56
CA LEU A 96 5.95 -8.98 7.84
C LEU A 96 5.34 -8.40 6.56
N ASN A 97 6.13 -8.23 5.50
CA ASN A 97 5.65 -7.70 4.23
C ASN A 97 4.57 -8.61 3.63
N GLU A 98 4.84 -9.91 3.54
CA GLU A 98 3.87 -10.88 2.98
C GLU A 98 2.61 -10.97 3.84
N LEU A 99 2.74 -11.03 5.17
CA LEU A 99 1.59 -11.13 6.06
C LEU A 99 0.69 -9.88 5.99
N VAL A 100 1.27 -8.68 5.90
CA VAL A 100 0.48 -7.44 5.73
C VAL A 100 -0.18 -7.39 4.36
N VAL A 101 0.55 -7.70 3.29
CA VAL A 101 0.02 -7.68 1.91
C VAL A 101 -1.12 -8.69 1.75
N ASP A 102 -0.90 -9.93 2.19
CA ASP A 102 -1.86 -11.02 2.09
C ASP A 102 -3.16 -10.70 2.86
N HIS A 103 -3.02 -10.11 4.04
CA HIS A 103 -4.17 -9.73 4.84
C HIS A 103 -4.96 -8.57 4.22
N VAL A 104 -4.27 -7.57 3.69
CA VAL A 104 -4.91 -6.46 2.96
C VAL A 104 -5.65 -7.00 1.73
N GLU A 105 -5.05 -7.92 0.99
CA GLU A 105 -5.66 -8.54 -0.19
C GLU A 105 -6.92 -9.34 0.15
N ARG A 106 -6.87 -10.19 1.18
CA ARG A 106 -7.98 -11.10 1.51
C ARG A 106 -9.09 -10.46 2.32
N ARG A 107 -8.77 -9.52 3.22
CA ARG A 107 -9.75 -8.95 4.15
C ARG A 107 -10.19 -7.55 3.76
N LEU A 108 -9.29 -6.69 3.33
CA LEU A 108 -9.64 -5.30 3.02
C LEU A 108 -10.14 -5.14 1.59
N LEU A 109 -9.51 -5.79 0.62
CA LEU A 109 -9.88 -5.71 -0.81
C LEU A 109 -10.99 -6.71 -1.20
N GLU A 110 -11.74 -7.22 -0.24
CA GLU A 110 -12.97 -7.98 -0.51
C GLU A 110 -14.11 -6.99 -0.84
N PRO A 111 -14.84 -7.14 -1.96
CA PRO A 111 -15.86 -6.18 -2.37
C PRO A 111 -16.88 -5.83 -1.28
N SER A 112 -17.42 -6.85 -0.59
CA SER A 112 -18.37 -6.65 0.51
C SER A 112 -17.79 -5.82 1.65
N ARG A 113 -16.51 -6.04 1.99
CA ARG A 113 -15.83 -5.28 3.04
C ARG A 113 -15.52 -3.84 2.61
N LEU A 114 -15.17 -3.64 1.33
CA LEU A 114 -15.00 -2.30 0.77
C LEU A 114 -16.31 -1.51 0.84
N GLU A 115 -17.44 -2.14 0.53
CA GLU A 115 -18.77 -1.53 0.67
C GLU A 115 -19.08 -1.16 2.11
N GLU A 116 -18.75 -2.00 3.09
CA GLU A 116 -18.93 -1.66 4.52
C GLU A 116 -18.06 -0.47 4.95
N VAL A 117 -16.76 -0.50 4.62
CA VAL A 117 -15.79 0.54 5.01
C VAL A 117 -16.11 1.88 4.34
N LEU A 118 -16.53 1.85 3.06
CA LEU A 118 -16.87 3.04 2.30
C LEU A 118 -18.34 3.45 2.44
N GLY A 119 -19.22 2.56 2.90
CA GLY A 119 -20.66 2.77 2.98
C GLY A 119 -21.04 3.94 3.86
N GLY A 120 -20.36 4.10 5.00
CA GLY A 120 -20.55 5.26 5.88
C GLY A 120 -20.14 6.59 5.22
N LEU A 121 -19.10 6.58 4.38
CA LEU A 121 -18.69 7.77 3.61
C LEU A 121 -19.65 8.04 2.45
N LEU A 122 -20.09 7.00 1.75
CA LEU A 122 -21.03 7.08 0.63
C LEU A 122 -22.39 7.64 1.06
N GLN A 123 -22.97 7.12 2.13
CA GLN A 123 -24.26 7.59 2.65
C GLN A 123 -24.19 9.07 3.07
N ARG A 124 -23.10 9.47 3.73
CA ARG A 124 -22.89 10.88 4.10
C ARG A 124 -22.72 11.75 2.86
N ARG A 125 -21.98 11.30 1.85
CA ARG A 125 -21.81 12.04 0.60
C ARG A 125 -23.12 12.18 -0.16
N GLN A 126 -23.95 11.13 -0.21
CA GLN A 126 -25.29 11.19 -0.80
C GLN A 126 -26.19 12.15 -0.02
N ALA A 127 -26.14 12.15 1.32
CA ALA A 127 -26.89 13.08 2.14
C ALA A 127 -26.43 14.55 1.95
N HIS A 128 -25.12 14.77 1.80
CA HIS A 128 -24.56 16.09 1.47
C HIS A 128 -24.91 16.52 0.05
N ALA A 129 -24.81 15.62 -0.93
CA ALA A 129 -25.21 15.87 -2.31
C ALA A 129 -26.71 16.19 -2.41
N GLY A 130 -27.56 15.51 -1.64
CA GLY A 130 -28.99 15.85 -1.53
C GLY A 130 -29.19 17.29 -1.06
N LYS A 131 -28.56 17.68 0.05
CA LYS A 131 -28.64 19.06 0.57
C LYS A 131 -28.07 20.10 -0.40
N GLU A 132 -27.02 19.74 -1.14
CA GLU A 132 -26.40 20.62 -2.12
C GLU A 132 -27.30 20.78 -3.36
N LYS A 133 -27.96 19.70 -3.81
CA LYS A 133 -29.00 19.75 -4.83
C LYS A 133 -30.18 20.63 -4.40
N ASP A 134 -30.70 20.44 -3.18
CA ASP A 134 -31.77 21.29 -2.63
C ASP A 134 -31.35 22.77 -2.61
N ARG A 135 -30.09 23.05 -2.27
CA ARG A 135 -29.54 24.41 -2.27
C ARG A 135 -29.41 24.97 -3.69
N ILE A 136 -28.98 24.16 -4.66
CA ILE A 136 -28.91 24.56 -6.08
C ILE A 136 -30.32 24.87 -6.60
N GLU A 137 -31.32 24.04 -6.26
CA GLU A 137 -32.72 24.27 -6.64
C GLU A 137 -33.26 25.58 -6.05
N GLU A 138 -32.98 25.87 -4.78
CA GLU A 138 -33.38 27.14 -4.16
C GLU A 138 -32.70 28.35 -4.82
N LEU A 139 -31.40 28.26 -5.14
CA LEU A 139 -30.69 29.34 -5.85
C LEU A 139 -31.23 29.54 -7.27
N LYS A 140 -31.58 28.46 -7.98
CA LYS A 140 -32.26 28.53 -9.28
C LYS A 140 -33.62 29.21 -9.17
N ARG A 141 -34.40 28.89 -8.12
CA ARG A 141 -35.68 29.52 -7.84
C ARG A 141 -35.53 31.02 -7.60
N GLN A 142 -34.52 31.43 -6.82
CA GLN A 142 -34.22 32.85 -6.57
C GLN A 142 -33.82 33.60 -7.85
N ALA A 143 -32.99 32.98 -8.69
CA ALA A 143 -32.63 33.55 -9.99
C ALA A 143 -33.86 33.71 -10.91
N GLY A 144 -34.73 32.69 -10.97
CA GLY A 144 -35.97 32.72 -11.73
C GLY A 144 -36.97 33.76 -11.22
N ASP A 145 -37.13 33.90 -9.90
CA ASP A 145 -38.00 34.91 -9.28
C ASP A 145 -37.52 36.34 -9.60
N ALA A 146 -36.20 36.58 -9.56
CA ALA A 146 -35.60 37.87 -9.90
C ALA A 146 -35.77 38.20 -11.39
N GLU A 147 -35.62 37.19 -12.25
CA GLU A 147 -35.80 37.34 -13.70
C GLU A 147 -37.26 37.59 -14.07
N ALA A 148 -38.21 36.87 -13.48
CA ALA A 148 -39.64 37.13 -13.68
C ALA A 148 -40.05 38.54 -13.23
N LYS A 149 -39.46 39.06 -12.14
CA LYS A 149 -39.68 40.45 -11.70
C LYS A 149 -39.10 41.46 -12.69
N LEU A 150 -37.93 41.19 -13.26
CA LEU A 150 -37.35 42.02 -14.33
C LEU A 150 -38.24 42.03 -15.57
N THR A 151 -38.72 40.87 -16.02
CA THR A 151 -39.62 40.76 -17.18
C THR A 151 -40.89 41.57 -16.98
N ARG A 152 -41.55 41.46 -15.82
CA ARG A 152 -42.75 42.26 -15.52
C ARG A 152 -42.48 43.76 -15.49
N LEU A 153 -41.31 44.19 -15.03
CA LEU A 153 -40.91 45.60 -15.05
C LEU A 153 -40.70 46.08 -16.49
N TYR A 154 -40.08 45.26 -17.35
CA TYR A 154 -39.94 45.60 -18.77
C TYR A 154 -41.30 45.66 -19.47
N GLU A 155 -42.20 44.71 -19.22
CA GLU A 155 -43.58 44.74 -19.75
C GLU A 155 -44.36 45.97 -19.26
N ALA A 156 -44.18 46.39 -18.01
CA ALA A 156 -44.84 47.59 -17.48
C ALA A 156 -44.32 48.88 -18.15
N ILE A 157 -43.03 48.93 -18.51
CA ILE A 157 -42.43 50.02 -19.28
C ILE A 157 -42.97 50.02 -20.72
N GLU A 158 -43.03 48.85 -21.38
CA GLU A 158 -43.56 48.70 -22.74
C GLU A 158 -45.03 49.11 -22.85
N ASN A 159 -45.83 48.83 -21.82
CA ASN A 159 -47.25 49.18 -21.76
C ASN A 159 -47.50 50.64 -21.28
N GLY A 160 -46.45 51.43 -21.02
CA GLY A 160 -46.56 52.83 -20.60
C GLY A 160 -47.10 53.03 -19.18
N LEU A 161 -47.06 51.99 -18.34
CA LEU A 161 -47.51 52.03 -16.94
C LEU A 161 -46.44 52.58 -15.98
N ALA A 162 -45.21 52.78 -16.47
CA ALA A 162 -44.08 53.30 -15.71
C ALA A 162 -43.26 54.30 -16.55
N GLU A 163 -42.85 55.41 -15.94
CA GLU A 163 -41.99 56.41 -16.58
C GLU A 163 -40.51 55.98 -16.52
N LEU A 164 -39.82 56.05 -17.67
CA LEU A 164 -38.41 55.64 -17.83
C LEU A 164 -37.43 56.46 -16.98
N ASP A 165 -37.78 57.70 -16.63
CA ASP A 165 -36.92 58.64 -15.89
C ASP A 165 -37.07 58.56 -14.37
N ASP A 166 -37.91 57.65 -13.83
CA ASP A 166 -38.03 57.46 -12.38
C ASP A 166 -36.70 56.93 -11.80
N PRO A 167 -36.00 57.70 -10.93
CA PRO A 167 -34.76 57.28 -10.29
C PRO A 167 -34.91 55.97 -9.48
N ASN A 168 -36.12 55.71 -8.96
CA ASN A 168 -36.43 54.54 -8.16
C ASN A 168 -36.51 53.27 -9.02
N LEU A 169 -37.02 53.38 -10.25
CA LEU A 169 -37.09 52.29 -11.22
C LEU A 169 -35.70 51.84 -11.68
N LYS A 170 -34.83 52.80 -12.00
CA LYS A 170 -33.44 52.53 -12.40
C LYS A 170 -32.65 51.82 -11.29
N GLY A 171 -32.82 52.26 -10.03
CA GLY A 171 -32.24 51.60 -8.86
C GLY A 171 -32.76 50.19 -8.65
N ARG A 172 -34.07 49.97 -8.83
CA ARG A 172 -34.70 48.66 -8.66
C ARG A 172 -34.29 47.65 -9.73
N ILE A 173 -34.16 48.08 -10.99
CA ILE A 173 -33.67 47.24 -12.09
C ILE A 173 -32.21 46.85 -11.87
N ALA A 174 -31.36 47.80 -11.45
CA ALA A 174 -29.96 47.52 -11.14
C ALA A 174 -29.82 46.49 -10.00
N GLU A 175 -30.63 46.62 -8.96
CA GLU A 175 -30.65 45.68 -7.83
C GLU A 175 -31.12 44.28 -8.25
N LEU A 176 -32.22 44.17 -8.98
CA LEU A 176 -32.73 42.87 -9.45
C LEU A 176 -31.75 42.20 -10.43
N LYS A 177 -31.06 42.97 -11.28
CA LYS A 177 -29.98 42.44 -12.13
C LYS A 177 -28.83 41.88 -11.30
N ARG A 178 -28.38 42.61 -10.27
CA ARG A 178 -27.32 42.14 -9.36
C ARG A 178 -27.73 40.83 -8.66
N ILE A 179 -28.94 40.76 -8.14
CA ILE A 179 -29.44 39.55 -7.46
C ILE A 179 -29.49 38.36 -8.42
N ARG A 180 -30.00 38.55 -9.64
CA ARG A 180 -30.03 37.50 -10.68
C ARG A 180 -28.62 37.04 -11.04
N ASP A 181 -27.72 37.97 -11.30
CA ASP A 181 -26.36 37.66 -11.77
C ASP A 181 -25.54 36.99 -10.67
N ALA A 182 -25.69 37.43 -9.42
CA ALA A 182 -25.10 36.78 -8.25
C ALA A 182 -25.65 35.36 -8.05
N ALA A 183 -26.97 35.18 -8.09
CA ALA A 183 -27.60 33.87 -7.92
C ALA A 183 -27.22 32.90 -9.05
N ARG A 184 -27.16 33.36 -10.31
CA ARG A 184 -26.68 32.55 -11.44
C ARG A 184 -25.22 32.14 -11.28
N ALA A 185 -24.35 33.06 -10.87
CA ALA A 185 -22.95 32.75 -10.60
C ALA A 185 -22.77 31.78 -9.42
N ASP A 186 -23.64 31.83 -8.41
CA ASP A 186 -23.67 30.85 -7.32
C ASP A 186 -24.14 29.47 -7.79
N VAL A 187 -25.15 29.40 -8.67
CA VAL A 187 -25.62 28.14 -9.29
C VAL A 187 -24.51 27.51 -10.12
N GLU A 188 -23.88 28.27 -11.02
CA GLU A 188 -22.80 27.78 -11.88
C GLU A 188 -21.63 27.23 -11.03
N ARG A 189 -21.25 27.96 -9.98
CA ARG A 189 -20.22 27.49 -9.03
C ARG A 189 -20.62 26.22 -8.27
N ALA A 190 -21.89 26.06 -7.93
CA ALA A 190 -22.38 24.89 -7.21
C ALA A 190 -22.53 23.66 -8.13
N GLU A 191 -23.02 23.83 -9.35
CA GLU A 191 -23.11 22.77 -10.36
C GLU A 191 -21.73 22.25 -10.78
N ALA A 192 -20.75 23.14 -10.93
CA ALA A 192 -19.36 22.76 -11.18
C ALA A 192 -18.76 21.88 -10.06
N ARG A 193 -19.28 21.97 -8.83
CA ARG A 193 -18.86 21.12 -7.70
C ARG A 193 -19.52 19.74 -7.73
N ASP A 194 -20.77 19.65 -8.16
CA ASP A 194 -21.55 18.39 -8.19
C ASP A 194 -21.04 17.42 -9.28
N LEU A 195 -20.55 17.94 -10.41
CA LEU A 195 -20.01 17.13 -11.53
C LEU A 195 -18.80 16.26 -11.16
N ASN A 196 -18.14 16.51 -10.03
CA ASN A 196 -17.03 15.70 -9.49
C ASN A 196 -17.49 14.61 -8.50
N GLY A 197 -18.80 14.41 -8.35
CA GLY A 197 -19.41 13.33 -7.58
C GLY A 197 -19.26 11.99 -8.29
N ALA A 198 -18.10 11.33 -8.16
CA ALA A 198 -17.97 9.96 -8.65
C ALA A 198 -18.99 9.03 -7.96
N GLU A 199 -19.96 8.52 -8.72
CA GLU A 199 -20.85 7.45 -8.28
C GLU A 199 -20.05 6.15 -8.18
N ILE A 200 -19.98 5.58 -6.97
CA ILE A 200 -19.35 4.27 -6.79
C ILE A 200 -20.40 3.21 -7.15
N THR A 201 -20.18 2.52 -8.26
CA THR A 201 -20.94 1.31 -8.58
C THR A 201 -20.24 0.05 -8.05
N PRO A 202 -20.96 -1.05 -7.78
CA PRO A 202 -20.36 -2.32 -7.37
C PRO A 202 -19.29 -2.83 -8.36
N GLU A 203 -19.48 -2.60 -9.66
CA GLU A 203 -18.52 -2.97 -10.71
C GLU A 203 -17.21 -2.17 -10.58
N THR A 204 -17.31 -0.91 -10.19
CA THR A 204 -16.15 -0.04 -9.95
C THR A 204 -15.36 -0.53 -8.74
N LEU A 205 -16.02 -1.02 -7.68
CA LEU A 205 -15.38 -1.63 -6.52
C LEU A 205 -14.67 -2.93 -6.87
N VAL A 206 -15.29 -3.81 -7.65
CA VAL A 206 -14.67 -5.05 -8.12
C VAL A 206 -13.45 -4.76 -8.98
N ARG A 207 -13.55 -3.80 -9.91
CA ARG A 207 -12.43 -3.37 -10.76
C ARG A 207 -11.29 -2.79 -9.92
N PHE A 208 -11.61 -1.93 -8.96
CA PHE A 208 -10.63 -1.36 -8.02
C PHE A 208 -9.93 -2.45 -7.22
N ALA A 209 -10.67 -3.38 -6.63
CA ALA A 209 -10.12 -4.48 -5.86
C ALA A 209 -9.12 -5.30 -6.70
N ARG A 210 -9.47 -5.61 -7.95
CA ARG A 210 -8.57 -6.31 -8.88
C ARG A 210 -7.28 -5.51 -9.14
N LEU A 211 -7.39 -4.24 -9.53
CA LEU A 211 -6.24 -3.38 -9.83
C LEU A 211 -5.34 -3.15 -8.60
N ALA A 212 -5.96 -3.00 -7.42
CA ALA A 212 -5.24 -2.86 -6.16
C ALA A 212 -4.46 -4.15 -5.84
N ARG A 213 -5.05 -5.34 -6.00
CA ARG A 213 -4.36 -6.63 -5.80
C ARG A 213 -3.17 -6.80 -6.73
N GLU A 214 -3.34 -6.48 -8.01
CA GLU A 214 -2.24 -6.48 -8.99
C GLU A 214 -1.12 -5.51 -8.60
N GLY A 215 -1.48 -4.28 -8.18
CA GLY A 215 -0.52 -3.27 -7.72
C GLY A 215 0.27 -3.69 -6.47
N LEU A 216 -0.36 -4.45 -5.55
CA LEU A 216 0.29 -4.97 -4.34
C LEU A 216 1.31 -6.08 -4.63
N ARG A 217 1.17 -6.82 -5.74
CA ARG A 217 2.03 -7.94 -6.13
C ARG A 217 3.00 -7.66 -7.28
N ARG A 218 2.97 -6.47 -7.89
CA ARG A 218 3.95 -6.08 -8.93
C ARG A 218 5.39 -6.15 -8.42
N ASP A 219 6.31 -6.61 -9.27
CA ASP A 219 7.73 -6.72 -8.95
C ASP A 219 8.46 -5.36 -8.93
N ASP A 220 7.82 -4.30 -9.43
CA ASP A 220 8.33 -2.93 -9.42
C ASP A 220 8.28 -2.31 -8.01
N GLY A 221 9.36 -2.43 -7.25
CA GLY A 221 9.42 -2.09 -5.82
C GLY A 221 8.96 -0.67 -5.44
N THR A 222 9.24 0.36 -6.26
CA THR A 222 8.80 1.75 -5.98
C THR A 222 7.30 1.92 -6.18
N PHE A 223 6.75 1.32 -7.24
CA PHE A 223 5.32 1.37 -7.54
C PHE A 223 4.53 0.55 -6.53
N ARG A 224 4.99 -0.65 -6.19
CA ARG A 224 4.42 -1.54 -5.17
C ARG A 224 4.33 -0.85 -3.80
N ARG A 225 5.41 -0.16 -3.39
CA ARG A 225 5.46 0.62 -2.15
C ARG A 225 4.42 1.75 -2.12
N SER A 226 4.29 2.50 -3.20
CA SER A 226 3.30 3.59 -3.30
C SER A 226 1.87 3.08 -3.13
N HIS A 227 1.54 1.93 -3.75
CA HIS A 227 0.21 1.31 -3.61
C HIS A 227 -0.05 0.84 -2.19
N VAL A 228 0.92 0.18 -1.56
CA VAL A 228 0.81 -0.24 -0.16
C VAL A 228 0.64 0.94 0.77
N GLN A 229 1.40 2.02 0.63
CA GLN A 229 1.33 3.18 1.54
C GLN A 229 0.04 4.01 1.39
N LYS A 230 -0.59 3.99 0.22
CA LYS A 230 -1.89 4.63 0.02
C LYS A 230 -2.99 3.93 0.82
N ILE A 231 -2.90 2.59 0.89
CA ILE A 231 -3.82 1.76 1.65
C ILE A 231 -3.41 1.77 3.12
N VAL A 232 -2.24 1.19 3.44
CA VAL A 232 -1.69 1.04 4.78
C VAL A 232 -0.94 2.29 5.21
N GLN A 233 -1.52 3.04 6.15
CA GLN A 233 -0.90 4.26 6.69
C GLN A 233 -0.13 3.99 7.98
N ARG A 234 -0.61 3.02 8.77
CA ARG A 234 0.00 2.65 10.04
C ARG A 234 -0.20 1.17 10.32
N ALA A 235 0.88 0.43 10.47
CA ALA A 235 0.87 -0.98 10.88
C ALA A 235 1.55 -1.10 12.24
N GLU A 236 0.79 -1.46 13.27
CA GLU A 236 1.29 -1.65 14.64
C GLU A 236 1.59 -3.12 14.91
N VAL A 237 2.84 -3.43 15.23
CA VAL A 237 3.30 -4.80 15.45
C VAL A 237 3.30 -5.12 16.94
N GLY A 238 2.34 -5.95 17.35
CA GLY A 238 2.17 -6.50 18.70
C GLY A 238 2.86 -7.86 18.89
N ALA A 239 2.67 -8.47 20.07
CA ALA A 239 3.13 -9.84 20.34
C ALA A 239 2.24 -10.88 19.66
N ASP A 240 0.92 -10.69 19.78
CA ASP A 240 -0.08 -11.67 19.37
C ASP A 240 -0.95 -11.17 18.21
N GLN A 241 -0.80 -9.90 17.83
CA GLN A 241 -1.56 -9.32 16.73
C GLN A 241 -0.79 -8.20 16.04
N ILE A 242 -1.11 -7.99 14.76
CA ILE A 242 -0.66 -6.85 13.98
C ILE A 242 -1.88 -6.04 13.59
N VAL A 243 -1.91 -4.76 13.93
CA VAL A 243 -3.05 -3.90 13.68
C VAL A 243 -2.72 -2.97 12.53
N VAL A 244 -3.44 -3.12 11.41
CA VAL A 244 -3.32 -2.28 10.23
C VAL A 244 -4.41 -1.21 10.28
N ARG A 245 -3.99 0.05 10.21
CA ARG A 245 -4.85 1.22 10.17
C ARG A 245 -4.65 2.00 8.87
N GLY A 246 -5.74 2.46 8.29
CA GLY A 246 -5.74 3.36 7.14
C GLY A 246 -7.01 4.20 7.07
N SER A 247 -6.97 5.31 6.34
CA SER A 247 -8.12 6.21 6.20
C SER A 247 -9.04 5.74 5.08
N ALA A 248 -10.34 5.60 5.37
CA ALA A 248 -11.35 5.30 4.35
C ALA A 248 -11.45 6.41 3.28
N LEU A 249 -11.18 7.68 3.64
CA LEU A 249 -11.15 8.79 2.69
C LEU A 249 -10.02 8.64 1.67
N ARG A 250 -8.82 8.29 2.12
CA ARG A 250 -7.67 8.03 1.23
C ARG A 250 -7.91 6.83 0.33
N LEU A 251 -8.53 5.78 0.86
CA LEU A 251 -8.94 4.61 0.08
C LEU A 251 -9.95 5.02 -1.01
N PHE A 252 -10.92 5.86 -0.67
CA PHE A 252 -11.88 6.41 -1.61
C PHE A 252 -11.21 7.27 -2.70
N GLU A 253 -10.31 8.19 -2.35
CA GLU A 253 -9.53 8.99 -3.30
C GLU A 253 -8.79 8.10 -4.31
N THR A 254 -8.18 7.00 -3.85
CA THR A 254 -7.51 6.06 -4.75
C THR A 254 -8.46 5.29 -5.67
N LEU A 255 -9.67 5.00 -5.21
CA LEU A 255 -10.70 4.35 -6.03
C LEU A 255 -11.20 5.29 -7.13
N VAL A 256 -11.43 6.55 -6.82
CA VAL A 256 -11.84 7.56 -7.81
C VAL A 256 -10.75 7.78 -8.86
N ALA A 257 -9.49 7.89 -8.43
CA ALA A 257 -8.35 8.07 -9.32
C ALA A 257 -8.09 6.87 -10.25
N SER A 258 -8.55 5.67 -9.89
CA SER A 258 -8.42 4.45 -10.71
C SER A 258 -9.69 4.14 -11.51
N GLY A 259 -10.81 4.77 -11.17
CA GLY A 259 -12.12 4.56 -11.80
C GLY A 259 -12.41 5.41 -13.03
N GLY A 260 -11.69 6.52 -13.23
CA GLY A 260 -11.88 7.46 -14.34
C GLY A 260 -10.58 7.76 -15.10
N LYS A 261 -10.71 8.02 -16.41
CA LYS A 261 -9.67 8.37 -17.42
C LYS A 261 -8.22 8.45 -16.89
N CYS A 262 -7.44 7.42 -17.24
CA CYS A 262 -5.98 7.42 -17.16
C CYS A 262 -5.43 8.63 -17.94
N GLY A 263 -5.07 9.71 -17.25
CA GLY A 263 -4.63 10.95 -17.88
C GLY A 263 -4.60 12.17 -16.97
N VAL A 264 -5.30 12.15 -15.84
CA VAL A 264 -5.12 13.17 -14.79
C VAL A 264 -4.27 12.55 -13.70
N GLU A 265 -2.98 12.90 -13.65
CA GLU A 265 -2.24 12.82 -12.41
C GLU A 265 -3.06 13.57 -11.36
N THR A 266 -3.71 12.85 -10.45
CA THR A 266 -4.41 13.47 -9.32
C THR A 266 -3.39 14.02 -8.34
N ALA A 267 -2.65 15.04 -8.76
CA ALA A 267 -2.14 16.05 -7.86
C ALA A 267 -3.38 16.75 -7.28
N GLY A 268 -3.85 16.26 -6.14
CA GLY A 268 -4.80 17.00 -5.31
C GLY A 268 -6.29 16.71 -5.53
N ILE A 269 -6.72 15.44 -5.50
CA ILE A 269 -7.98 15.16 -4.78
C ILE A 269 -7.65 15.19 -3.29
N GLY A 270 -7.17 16.32 -2.78
CA GLY A 270 -7.27 16.62 -1.37
C GLY A 270 -8.66 17.19 -1.21
N VAL A 271 -9.54 16.55 -0.46
CA VAL A 271 -10.76 17.24 -0.01
C VAL A 271 -10.30 18.52 0.68
N ARG A 272 -10.52 19.66 0.02
CA ARG A 272 -10.21 21.00 0.55
C ARG A 272 -11.05 21.18 1.81
N SER A 273 -10.39 21.17 2.96
CA SER A 273 -11.01 21.18 4.30
C SER A 273 -11.51 22.56 4.75
N PHE A 274 -11.90 23.44 3.82
CA PHE A 274 -12.35 24.78 4.16
C PHE A 274 -13.78 25.02 3.64
N VAL A 275 -14.74 24.43 4.36
CA VAL A 275 -16.16 24.82 4.31
C VAL A 275 -16.50 25.38 5.69
N PRO A 276 -17.00 26.63 5.82
CA PRO A 276 -17.44 27.18 7.09
C PRO A 276 -18.55 26.30 7.70
N ARG A 277 -18.31 25.77 8.91
CA ARG A 277 -19.04 24.68 9.62
C ARG A 277 -18.55 23.25 9.41
N TRP A 278 -17.32 23.05 8.94
CA TRP A 278 -16.65 21.75 9.01
C TRP A 278 -16.21 21.45 10.45
N LEU A 279 -17.11 20.89 11.25
CA LEU A 279 -16.74 20.13 12.44
C LEU A 279 -16.45 18.71 11.98
N PRO A 280 -15.26 18.12 12.27
CA PRO A 280 -15.04 16.73 12.01
C PRO A 280 -16.06 15.90 12.78
N GLY A 281 -17.07 15.39 12.09
CA GLY A 281 -18.04 14.50 12.71
C GLY A 281 -17.33 13.27 13.27
N LEU A 282 -17.87 12.70 14.35
CA LEU A 282 -17.48 11.35 14.78
C LEU A 282 -17.50 10.44 13.54
N ASN A 283 -16.32 9.91 13.18
CA ASN A 283 -16.04 9.06 12.01
C ASN A 283 -15.70 9.75 10.67
N GLU A 284 -15.37 11.05 10.61
CA GLU A 284 -14.63 11.58 9.44
C GLU A 284 -13.21 11.01 9.34
N THR A 285 -12.65 10.64 10.49
CA THR A 285 -11.52 9.74 10.62
C THR A 285 -12.00 8.29 10.73
N ALA A 286 -12.91 7.84 9.86
CA ALA A 286 -13.23 6.41 9.74
C ALA A 286 -11.98 5.68 9.25
N ASN A 287 -11.05 5.49 10.18
CA ASN A 287 -9.88 4.71 9.99
C ASN A 287 -10.37 3.28 10.07
N TYR A 288 -10.25 2.54 8.98
CA TYR A 288 -10.46 1.12 9.08
C TYR A 288 -9.33 0.57 9.93
N GLU A 289 -9.70 -0.23 10.92
CA GLU A 289 -8.77 -0.98 11.73
C GLU A 289 -8.97 -2.45 11.40
N VAL A 290 -7.88 -3.10 11.02
CA VAL A 290 -7.89 -4.51 10.63
C VAL A 290 -6.81 -5.21 11.45
N SER A 291 -7.24 -6.09 12.33
CA SER A 291 -6.37 -6.88 13.19
C SER A 291 -6.01 -8.21 12.54
N ILE A 292 -4.72 -8.45 12.39
CA ILE A 292 -4.15 -9.72 11.98
C ILE A 292 -3.77 -10.48 13.24
N SER A 293 -4.60 -11.44 13.65
CA SER A 293 -4.24 -12.35 14.73
C SER A 293 -3.04 -13.18 14.31
N LEU A 294 -1.94 -13.04 15.03
CA LEU A 294 -0.84 -13.99 14.97
C LEU A 294 -1.31 -15.18 15.80
N LEU A 295 -2.03 -16.14 15.18
CA LEU A 295 -2.24 -17.45 15.80
C LEU A 295 -0.90 -17.89 16.41
N PRO A 296 -0.89 -18.43 17.64
CA PRO A 296 0.34 -18.66 18.39
C PRO A 296 1.32 -19.36 17.47
N ALA A 297 2.38 -18.62 17.14
CA ALA A 297 3.36 -19.07 16.19
C ALA A 297 3.83 -20.46 16.64
N THR A 298 4.03 -21.34 15.66
CA THR A 298 4.88 -22.52 15.80
C THR A 298 6.06 -22.18 16.72
N PRO A 299 6.37 -23.07 17.69
CA PRO A 299 7.25 -22.75 18.80
C PRO A 299 8.51 -22.07 18.26
N LYS A 300 8.82 -20.89 18.83
CA LYS A 300 10.02 -20.11 18.48
C LYS A 300 11.17 -21.11 18.31
N PRO A 301 11.83 -21.17 17.13
CA PRO A 301 12.93 -22.10 16.95
C PRO A 301 13.89 -21.87 18.10
N ALA A 302 14.25 -22.96 18.79
CA ALA A 302 15.13 -22.90 19.95
C ALA A 302 16.33 -22.01 19.59
N LYS A 303 16.77 -21.16 20.53
CA LYS A 303 17.93 -20.28 20.33
C LYS A 303 19.16 -21.15 20.07
N ILE A 304 19.37 -21.52 18.82
CA ILE A 304 20.52 -22.26 18.35
C ILE A 304 21.73 -21.33 18.47
N ARG A 305 22.73 -21.79 19.23
CA ARG A 305 24.00 -21.08 19.35
C ARG A 305 24.58 -20.89 17.95
N LYS A 306 25.21 -19.75 17.69
CA LYS A 306 25.82 -19.41 16.39
C LYS A 306 26.60 -20.61 15.80
N ARG A 307 27.42 -21.26 16.64
CA ARG A 307 28.17 -22.48 16.30
C ARG A 307 27.31 -23.61 15.72
N ASP A 308 26.13 -23.85 16.28
CA ASP A 308 25.25 -24.94 15.85
C ASP A 308 24.49 -24.58 14.58
N ARG A 309 24.22 -23.28 14.36
CA ARG A 309 23.68 -22.76 13.09
C ARG A 309 24.69 -22.90 11.96
N ASP A 310 25.91 -22.43 12.20
CA ASP A 310 27.01 -22.49 11.25
C ASP A 310 27.34 -23.96 10.91
N ARG A 311 27.23 -24.88 11.88
CA ARG A 311 27.40 -26.33 11.67
C ARG A 311 26.25 -26.94 10.83
N ALA A 312 25.01 -26.51 11.04
CA ALA A 312 23.85 -26.97 10.27
C ALA A 312 23.85 -26.39 8.84
N GLU A 313 24.33 -25.17 8.66
CA GLU A 313 24.56 -24.56 7.35
C GLU A 313 25.72 -25.24 6.63
N ALA A 314 26.85 -25.51 7.30
CA ALA A 314 27.95 -26.27 6.72
C ALA A 314 27.51 -27.67 6.25
N ARG A 315 26.61 -28.34 6.99
CA ARG A 315 26.03 -29.62 6.56
C ARG A 315 25.11 -29.49 5.33
N ARG A 316 24.37 -28.38 5.20
CA ARG A 316 23.52 -28.13 4.03
C ARG A 316 24.34 -27.73 2.79
N SER A 317 25.42 -26.97 2.98
CA SER A 317 26.32 -26.55 1.89
C SER A 317 27.28 -27.65 1.43
N ALA A 318 27.53 -28.67 2.25
CA ALA A 318 28.44 -29.78 1.91
C ALA A 318 27.87 -30.75 0.85
N GLY A 319 26.60 -30.60 0.44
CA GLY A 319 25.90 -31.59 -0.39
C GLY A 319 25.66 -32.90 0.36
N ASP A 320 24.82 -33.77 -0.21
CA ASP A 320 24.61 -35.10 0.37
C ASP A 320 25.95 -35.83 0.51
N PRO A 321 26.14 -36.62 1.59
CA PRO A 321 27.39 -37.35 1.81
C PRO A 321 27.72 -38.17 0.56
N LYS A 322 28.93 -38.00 0.02
CA LYS A 322 29.39 -38.77 -1.15
C LYS A 322 29.12 -40.26 -0.87
N PRO A 323 28.47 -40.99 -1.79
CA PRO A 323 28.13 -42.39 -1.57
C PRO A 323 29.39 -43.17 -1.22
N SER A 324 29.28 -44.00 -0.20
CA SER A 324 30.40 -44.81 0.29
C SER A 324 30.94 -45.70 -0.83
N LEU A 325 32.21 -46.12 -0.71
CA LEU A 325 32.83 -47.04 -1.68
C LEU A 325 31.97 -48.31 -1.90
N ARG A 326 31.25 -48.74 -0.86
CA ARG A 326 30.31 -49.88 -0.89
C ARG A 326 29.09 -49.59 -1.76
N GLU A 327 28.43 -48.46 -1.52
CA GLU A 327 27.23 -48.06 -2.27
C GLU A 327 27.54 -47.84 -3.74
N ARG A 328 28.71 -47.25 -4.05
CA ARG A 328 29.18 -47.05 -5.43
C ARG A 328 29.43 -48.37 -6.16
N ALA A 329 30.04 -49.35 -5.50
CA ALA A 329 30.26 -50.68 -6.06
C ALA A 329 28.94 -51.45 -6.27
N ILE A 330 28.02 -51.40 -5.31
CA ILE A 330 26.72 -52.08 -5.42
C ILE A 330 25.87 -51.45 -6.54
N ALA A 331 25.84 -50.12 -6.63
CA ALA A 331 25.12 -49.41 -7.69
C ALA A 331 25.64 -49.78 -9.08
N LEU A 332 26.97 -49.80 -9.27
CA LEU A 332 27.60 -50.22 -10.52
C LEU A 332 27.27 -51.68 -10.87
N ALA A 333 27.34 -52.57 -9.89
CA ALA A 333 27.07 -53.99 -10.07
C ALA A 333 25.60 -54.29 -10.39
N ARG A 334 24.66 -53.51 -9.85
CA ARG A 334 23.23 -53.58 -10.21
C ARG A 334 22.95 -53.04 -11.61
N GLN A 335 23.62 -51.97 -12.00
CA GLN A 335 23.40 -51.33 -13.30
C GLN A 335 23.92 -52.17 -14.48
N LEU A 336 25.09 -52.78 -14.34
CA LEU A 336 25.77 -53.52 -15.41
C LEU A 336 25.64 -55.05 -15.30
N GLY A 337 25.07 -55.55 -14.20
CA GLY A 337 24.81 -56.97 -13.94
C GLY A 337 26.08 -57.78 -13.64
N THR A 338 27.01 -57.91 -14.59
CA THR A 338 28.29 -58.62 -14.39
C THR A 338 29.46 -57.68 -14.68
N VAL A 339 30.16 -57.26 -13.63
CA VAL A 339 31.16 -56.19 -13.66
C VAL A 339 32.56 -56.75 -13.48
N ARG A 340 33.52 -56.25 -14.25
CA ARG A 340 34.93 -56.68 -14.16
C ARG A 340 35.66 -55.91 -13.06
N THR A 341 36.74 -56.48 -12.55
CA THR A 341 37.61 -55.82 -11.55
C THR A 341 38.12 -54.43 -12.00
N ARG A 342 38.28 -54.22 -13.31
CA ARG A 342 38.71 -52.94 -13.89
C ARG A 342 37.68 -51.85 -13.67
N ASP A 343 36.41 -52.14 -13.94
CA ASP A 343 35.31 -51.17 -13.86
C ASP A 343 35.12 -50.66 -12.42
N PHE A 344 35.34 -51.53 -11.43
CA PHE A 344 35.38 -51.13 -10.01
C PHE A 344 36.58 -50.22 -9.69
N SER A 345 37.74 -50.49 -10.30
CA SER A 345 38.94 -49.65 -10.11
C SER A 345 38.74 -48.27 -10.72
N ASP A 346 38.02 -48.18 -11.85
CA ASP A 346 37.73 -46.93 -12.56
C ASP A 346 36.76 -46.03 -11.76
N ILE A 347 35.86 -46.61 -10.95
CA ILE A 347 35.08 -45.87 -9.95
C ILE A 347 35.83 -45.67 -8.63
N GLY A 348 37.11 -46.00 -8.54
CA GLY A 348 37.93 -45.78 -7.34
C GLY A 348 37.66 -46.76 -6.20
N VAL A 349 37.14 -47.96 -6.48
CA VAL A 349 37.02 -49.06 -5.52
C VAL A 349 38.23 -49.98 -5.68
N PRO A 350 39.14 -50.05 -4.69
CA PRO A 350 40.35 -50.86 -4.80
C PRO A 350 40.06 -52.36 -4.88
N ARG A 351 40.88 -53.10 -5.62
CA ARG A 351 40.71 -54.55 -5.85
C ARG A 351 40.66 -55.39 -4.57
N PHE A 352 41.45 -55.03 -3.56
CA PHE A 352 41.47 -55.72 -2.27
C PHE A 352 40.15 -55.59 -1.50
N TYR A 353 39.37 -54.53 -1.79
CA TYR A 353 38.10 -54.26 -1.12
C TYR A 353 36.96 -55.13 -1.67
N LEU A 354 37.09 -55.65 -2.90
CA LEU A 354 36.08 -56.51 -3.53
C LEU A 354 35.98 -57.89 -2.86
N ALA A 355 37.11 -58.45 -2.38
CA ALA A 355 37.11 -59.70 -1.63
C ALA A 355 36.29 -59.57 -0.35
N ARG A 356 36.54 -58.49 0.41
CA ARG A 356 35.77 -58.17 1.62
C ARG A 356 34.28 -57.95 1.35
N MET A 357 33.91 -57.34 0.22
CA MET A 357 32.50 -57.18 -0.17
C MET A 357 31.84 -58.51 -0.57
N CYS A 358 32.62 -59.50 -1.02
CA CYS A 358 32.11 -60.86 -1.25
C CYS A 358 31.90 -61.61 0.06
N ASP A 359 32.83 -61.49 1.02
CA ASP A 359 32.72 -62.12 2.34
C ASP A 359 31.53 -61.58 3.14
N GLU A 360 31.23 -60.28 2.97
CA GLU A 360 30.08 -59.61 3.59
C GLU A 360 28.75 -59.83 2.82
N GLY A 361 28.77 -60.62 1.74
CA GLY A 361 27.59 -60.99 0.97
C GLY A 361 26.98 -59.85 0.16
N LEU A 362 27.74 -58.81 -0.19
CA LEU A 362 27.29 -57.66 -0.98
C LEU A 362 27.51 -57.89 -2.49
N LEU A 363 28.54 -58.66 -2.85
CA LEU A 363 28.87 -59.05 -4.21
C LEU A 363 29.06 -60.57 -4.30
N ILE A 364 28.74 -61.15 -5.45
CA ILE A 364 28.94 -62.57 -5.75
C ILE A 364 29.99 -62.67 -6.85
N LYS A 365 31.04 -63.45 -6.61
CA LYS A 365 32.09 -63.72 -7.61
C LYS A 365 31.59 -64.80 -8.58
N VAL A 366 31.31 -64.40 -9.81
CA VAL A 366 30.76 -65.28 -10.85
C VAL A 366 31.86 -66.00 -11.63
N ALA A 367 33.01 -65.35 -11.82
CA ALA A 367 34.19 -65.91 -12.48
C ALA A 367 35.46 -65.17 -12.04
N TYR A 368 36.64 -65.62 -12.50
CA TYR A 368 37.89 -64.92 -12.22
C TYR A 368 37.81 -63.45 -12.68
N GLY A 369 37.88 -62.52 -11.72
CA GLY A 369 37.80 -61.08 -11.96
C GLY A 369 36.43 -60.54 -12.40
N ARG A 370 35.34 -61.30 -12.21
CA ARG A 370 33.96 -60.88 -12.51
C ARG A 370 33.06 -61.01 -11.29
N TYR A 371 32.31 -59.95 -10.99
CA TYR A 371 31.44 -59.84 -9.82
C TYR A 371 30.04 -59.37 -10.22
N ARG A 372 29.02 -59.80 -9.47
CA ARG A 372 27.62 -59.40 -9.60
C ARG A 372 27.10 -58.92 -8.25
N ALA A 373 26.11 -58.03 -8.23
CA ALA A 373 25.45 -57.64 -6.98
C ALA A 373 24.72 -58.84 -6.37
N ALA A 374 24.84 -59.06 -5.05
CA ALA A 374 23.99 -60.03 -4.38
C ALA A 374 22.53 -59.51 -4.37
N GLU A 375 21.58 -60.32 -4.82
CA GLU A 375 20.16 -60.04 -4.67
C GLU A 375 19.82 -60.21 -3.19
N ARG A 376 19.84 -59.10 -2.43
CA ARG A 376 19.21 -59.09 -1.11
C ARG A 376 17.70 -58.97 -1.33
N GLU A 377 16.96 -60.04 -1.11
CA GLU A 377 15.55 -59.91 -0.73
C GLU A 377 15.50 -59.04 0.53
N ALA A 378 14.77 -57.93 0.46
CA ALA A 378 14.58 -57.04 1.58
C ALA A 378 13.69 -57.76 2.62
N ALA A 379 14.26 -58.06 3.79
CA ALA A 379 13.50 -58.43 4.99
C ALA A 379 13.11 -57.17 5.77
#